data_AF-A0A4P7Z2R0-F1
#
_entry.id   AF-A0A4P7Z2R0-F1
#
_cell.length_a   1.000
_cell.length_b   1.000
_cell.length_c   1.000
_cell.angle_alpha   90.00
_cell.angle_beta   90.00
_cell.angle_gamma   90.00
#
_symmetry.space_group_name_H-M   'P 1'
#
loop_
_entity.id
_entity.type
_entity.pdbx_description
1 polymer ?
#
loop_
_entity_poly.entity_id
_entity_poly.type
_entity_poly.pdbx_seq_one_letter_code
_entity_poly.pdbx_strand_id
1 'polypeptide(L)' 'MMLETDEPLCQIAFSCGFSDQAHLTRLFGRAVGQTPMRWRKAARR' A
#
# COMPACT_ATOMS: atom_id res chain seq x y z
N MET A 1 5.86 5.29 -5.63
CA MET A 1 5.24 3.99 -5.99
C MET A 1 3.72 3.96 -5.80
N MET A 2 3.22 4.15 -4.58
CA MET A 2 1.81 3.89 -4.22
C MET A 2 0.77 4.69 -5.02
N LEU A 3 1.04 5.96 -5.35
CA LEU A 3 0.15 6.79 -6.17
C LEU A 3 0.62 6.94 -7.62
N GLU A 4 1.91 6.76 -7.85
CA GLU A 4 2.58 7.01 -9.14
C GLU A 4 2.48 5.84 -10.11
N THR A 5 2.13 4.64 -9.62
CA THR A 5 2.14 3.40 -10.43
C THR A 5 0.89 2.56 -10.19
N ASP A 6 0.48 1.77 -11.19
CA ASP A 6 -0.60 0.77 -11.04
C ASP A 6 -0.12 -0.59 -10.53
N GLU A 7 1.08 -0.61 -9.97
CA GLU A 7 1.71 -1.83 -9.49
C GLU A 7 0.84 -2.53 -8.42
N PRO A 8 0.73 -3.87 -8.45
CA PRO A 8 0.04 -4.63 -7.40
C PRO A 8 0.63 -4.32 -6.02
N LEU A 9 -0.22 -4.28 -4.99
CA LEU A 9 0.24 -3.97 -3.62
C LEU A 9 1.26 -4.97 -3.09
N CYS A 10 1.24 -6.22 -3.55
CA CYS A 10 2.26 -7.21 -3.20
C CYS A 10 3.64 -6.83 -3.73
N GLN A 11 3.73 -6.34 -4.97
CA GLN A 11 4.99 -5.88 -5.56
C GLN A 11 5.49 -4.61 -4.86
N ILE A 12 4.60 -3.65 -4.57
CA ILE A 12 4.94 -2.48 -3.76
C ILE A 12 5.44 -2.89 -2.37
N ALA A 13 4.82 -3.90 -1.75
CA ALA A 13 5.26 -4.42 -0.46
C ALA A 13 6.71 -4.95 -0.53
N PHE A 14 7.02 -5.77 -1.53
CA PHE A 14 8.38 -6.28 -1.73
C PHE A 14 9.39 -5.17 -2.02
N SER A 15 9.06 -4.21 -2.89
CA SER A 15 9.91 -3.05 -3.19
C SER A 15 10.17 -2.16 -1.97
N CYS A 16 9.24 -2.14 -1.01
CA CYS A 16 9.40 -1.44 0.26
C CYS A 16 10.07 -2.29 1.37
N GLY A 17 10.49 -3.53 1.07
CA GLY A 17 11.17 -4.42 2.02
C GLY A 17 10.24 -5.20 2.95
N PHE A 18 8.94 -5.24 2.70
CA PHE A 18 8.01 -6.09 3.44
C PHE A 18 8.05 -7.52 2.91
N SER A 19 7.89 -8.48 3.82
CA SER A 19 7.84 -9.91 3.50
C SER A 19 6.61 -10.30 2.67
N ASP A 20 5.50 -9.55 2.81
CA ASP A 20 4.27 -9.75 2.06
C ASP A 20 3.38 -8.49 2.10
N GLN A 21 2.29 -8.54 1.34
CA GLN A 21 1.28 -7.47 1.27
C GLN A 21 0.52 -7.27 2.60
N ALA A 22 0.31 -8.32 3.39
CA ALA A 22 -0.46 -8.24 4.64
C ALA A 22 0.32 -7.45 5.70
N HIS A 23 1.64 -7.63 5.78
CA HIS A 23 2.55 -6.85 6.60
C HIS A 23 2.49 -5.37 6.26
N LEU A 24 2.62 -5.03 4.97
CA LEU A 24 2.45 -3.65 4.48
C LEU A 24 1.07 -3.11 4.89
N THR A 25 0.00 -3.85 4.62
CA THR A 25 -1.38 -3.40 4.87
C THR A 25 -1.63 -3.10 6.35
N ARG A 26 -1.13 -3.96 7.24
CA ARG A 26 -1.28 -3.80 8.69
C ARG A 26 -0.53 -2.57 9.20
N LEU A 27 0.72 -2.38 8.79
CA LEU A 27 1.53 -1.25 9.26
C LEU A 27 1.07 0.07 8.65
N PHE A 28 0.76 0.07 7.35
CA PHE A 28 0.19 1.24 6.69
C PHE A 28 -1.15 1.65 7.31
N GLY A 29 -2.03 0.69 7.60
CA GLY A 29 -3.29 0.96 8.28
C GLY A 29 -3.11 1.57 9.67
N ARG A 30 -2.11 1.12 10.43
CA ARG A 30 -1.76 1.72 11.73
C ARG A 30 -1.23 3.15 11.60
N ALA A 31 -0.45 3.44 10.55
CA ALA A 31 0.17 4.75 10.35
C ALA A 31 -0.76 5.79 9.70
N VAL A 32 -1.59 5.36 8.75
CA VAL A 32 -2.41 6.23 7.89
C VAL A 32 -3.90 6.17 8.23
N GLY A 33 -4.33 5.22 9.06
CA GLY A 33 -5.74 5.06 9.48
C GLY A 33 -6.64 4.36 8.47
N GLN A 34 -6.10 3.95 7.30
CA GLN A 34 -6.84 3.25 6.26
C GLN A 34 -5.93 2.31 5.48
N THR A 35 -6.51 1.33 4.77
CA THR A 35 -5.72 0.38 3.98
C THR A 35 -5.06 1.08 2.77
N PRO A 36 -3.89 0.59 2.31
CA PRO A 36 -3.20 1.15 1.16
C PRO A 36 -4.10 1.24 -0.09
N MET A 37 -4.91 0.21 -0.37
CA MET A 37 -5.83 0.19 -1.52
C MET A 37 -6.88 1.29 -1.46
N ARG A 38 -7.50 1.50 -0.27
CA ARG A 38 -8.51 2.56 -0.09
C ARG A 38 -7.87 3.94 -0.25
N TRP A 39 -6.67 4.11 0.30
CA TRP A 39 -5.91 5.36 0.16
C TRP A 39 -5.56 5.67 -1.29
N ARG A 40 -5.01 4.69 -2.01
CA ARG A 40 -4.72 4.82 -3.45
C ARG A 40 -5.96 5.17 -4.27
N LYS A 41 -7.09 4.54 -4.00
CA LYS A 41 -8.35 4.83 -4.70
C LYS A 41 -8.90 6.23 -4.37
N ALA A 42 -8.75 6.69 -3.13
CA ALA A 42 -9.23 8.01 -2.72
C ALA A 42 -8.38 9.14 -3.34
N ALA A 43 -7.05 8.98 -3.38
CA ALA A 43 -6.13 9.97 -3.91
C ALA A 43 -6.11 10.08 -5.45
N ARG A 44 -6.71 9.12 -6.16
CA ARG A 44 -6.82 9.10 -7.64
C ARG A 44 -8.20 9.50 -8.17
N ARG A 45 -9.08 9.93 -7.28
CA ARG A 45 -10.34 10.57 -7.64
C ARG A 45 -10.10 12.07 -7.78
#